data_AF-A0A6I5PIF9-F1
#
_entry.id   AF-A0A6I5PIF9-F1
#
_cell.length_a   1.000
_cell.length_b   1.000
_cell.length_c   1.000
_cell.angle_alpha   90.00
_cell.angle_beta   90.00
_cell.angle_gamma   90.00
#
_symmetry.space_group_name_H-M   'P 1'
#
loop_
_entity.id
_entity.type
_entity.pdbx_description
1 polymer ?
#
loop_
_entity_poly.entity_id
_entity_poly.type
_entity_poly.pdbx_seq_one_letter_code
_entity_poly.pdbx_strand_id
1 'polypeptide(L)'
;MAKTVRLEPIAQESSVETNGNLLSVLLNKDLDVLKECGGRGMCATCHIYVKEGTDSLTPISRREQRTLEVITSCKPDSRLACQARVTGEGVVVELPPGMYVNSLQDIEALVGRRAETNLLHPITGAVLVEEGKLITRSMLRQLADTATFKVGEYYTQSSKA
;
A
#
# COMPACT_ATOMS: atom_id res chain seq x y z
N MET A 1 21.34 -14.93 3.85
CA MET A 1 20.28 -15.96 3.91
C MET A 1 18.99 -15.20 3.78
N ALA A 2 18.26 -15.51 2.71
CA ALA A 2 16.94 -14.95 2.44
C ALA A 2 15.92 -15.55 3.41
N LYS A 3 14.97 -14.71 3.81
CA LYS A 3 13.89 -15.00 4.75
C LYS A 3 12.56 -14.69 4.08
N THR A 4 11.50 -15.38 4.49
CA THR A 4 10.18 -15.23 3.86
C THR A 4 9.29 -14.28 4.65
N VAL A 5 8.61 -13.39 3.93
CA VAL A 5 7.60 -12.46 4.45
C VAL A 5 6.30 -12.63 3.67
N ARG A 6 5.18 -12.82 4.36
CA ARG A 6 3.84 -12.86 3.76
C ARG A 6 3.14 -11.51 3.90
N LEU A 7 2.49 -11.06 2.83
CA LEU A 7 1.71 -9.83 2.77
C LEU A 7 0.21 -10.16 2.65
N GLU A 8 -0.58 -9.59 3.56
CA GLU A 8 -2.04 -9.66 3.57
C GLU A 8 -2.64 -8.27 3.35
N PRO A 9 -3.80 -8.14 2.69
CA PRO A 9 -4.71 -9.21 2.23
C PRO A 9 -4.38 -9.80 0.85
N ILE A 10 -3.30 -9.35 0.21
CA ILE A 10 -2.95 -9.77 -1.16
C ILE A 10 -2.41 -11.21 -1.29
N ALA A 11 -2.23 -11.90 -0.15
CA ALA A 11 -1.73 -13.28 -0.07
C ALA A 11 -0.44 -13.52 -0.86
N GLN A 12 0.46 -12.52 -0.89
CA GLN A 12 1.73 -12.60 -1.62
C GLN A 12 2.88 -12.89 -0.68
N GLU A 13 3.79 -13.75 -1.11
CA GLU A 13 5.04 -14.03 -0.40
C GLU A 13 6.22 -13.35 -1.09
N SER A 14 7.15 -12.85 -0.29
CA SER A 14 8.37 -12.19 -0.76
C SER A 14 9.56 -12.63 0.06
N SER A 15 10.73 -12.70 -0.59
CA SER A 15 12.00 -13.00 0.07
C SER A 15 12.75 -11.71 0.40
N VAL A 16 13.36 -11.64 1.56
CA VAL A 16 14.22 -10.53 1.98
C VAL A 16 15.50 -11.06 2.62
N GLU A 17 16.64 -10.43 2.33
CA GLU A 17 17.87 -10.79 3.01
C GLU A 17 17.79 -10.49 4.51
N THR A 18 18.56 -11.24 5.29
CA THR A 18 18.72 -10.97 6.72
C THR A 18 19.11 -9.51 6.96
N ASN A 19 18.43 -8.85 7.91
CA ASN A 19 18.52 -7.41 8.20
C ASN A 19 17.99 -6.47 7.11
N GLY A 20 17.41 -7.00 6.02
CA GLY A 20 16.65 -6.21 5.06
C GLY A 20 15.38 -5.63 5.70
N ASN A 21 14.95 -4.46 5.23
CA ASN A 21 13.76 -3.79 5.76
C ASN A 21 12.49 -4.25 5.05
N LEU A 22 11.36 -4.20 5.76
CA LEU A 22 10.05 -4.54 5.19
C LEU A 22 9.63 -3.58 4.08
N LEU A 23 10.13 -2.35 4.04
CA LEU A 23 9.89 -1.43 2.93
C LEU A 23 10.33 -2.04 1.59
N SER A 24 11.52 -2.65 1.54
CA SER A 24 12.02 -3.29 0.31
C SER A 24 11.11 -4.42 -0.16
N VAL A 25 10.51 -5.16 0.78
CA VAL A 25 9.52 -6.20 0.48
C VAL A 25 8.28 -5.59 -0.19
N LEU A 26 7.76 -4.49 0.33
CA LEU A 26 6.60 -3.80 -0.25
C LEU A 26 6.89 -3.31 -1.67
N LEU A 27 8.07 -2.70 -1.87
CA LEU A 27 8.47 -2.17 -3.17
C LEU A 27 8.72 -3.25 -4.22
N ASN A 28 9.25 -4.40 -3.80
CA ASN A 28 9.47 -5.54 -4.70
C ASN A 28 8.17 -6.19 -5.17
N LYS A 29 7.03 -5.85 -4.54
CA LYS A 29 5.68 -6.30 -4.93
C LYS A 29 4.88 -5.23 -5.66
N ASP A 30 5.58 -4.22 -6.21
CA ASP A 30 5.01 -3.12 -6.96
C ASP A 30 3.94 -2.32 -6.19
N LEU A 31 3.97 -2.39 -4.85
CA LEU A 31 3.10 -1.55 -4.01
C LEU A 31 3.58 -0.10 -4.09
N ASP A 32 2.66 0.82 -4.43
CA ASP A 32 2.96 2.25 -4.49
C ASP A 32 3.04 2.85 -3.09
N VAL A 33 4.18 2.62 -2.43
CA VAL A 33 4.51 3.25 -1.15
C VAL A 33 5.02 4.67 -1.44
N LEU A 34 4.43 5.69 -0.80
CA LEU A 34 4.83 7.09 -1.02
C LEU A 34 6.26 7.42 -0.56
N LYS A 35 6.74 6.81 0.53
CA LYS A 35 8.12 6.92 1.07
C LYS A 35 8.64 8.36 1.23
N GLU A 36 7.77 9.33 1.52
CA GLU A 36 8.07 10.77 1.55
C GLU A 36 9.33 11.17 2.32
N CYS A 37 9.61 10.56 3.48
CA CYS A 37 10.81 10.89 4.26
C CYS A 37 12.10 10.18 3.81
N GLY A 38 12.04 9.32 2.79
CA GLY A 38 13.14 8.49 2.32
C GLY A 38 13.56 7.38 3.29
N GLY A 39 12.62 6.86 4.09
CA GLY A 39 12.91 5.78 5.05
C GLY A 39 13.55 6.23 6.37
N ARG A 40 13.38 7.51 6.74
CA ARG A 40 13.88 8.09 8.00
C ARG A 40 12.95 7.91 9.20
N GLY A 41 11.82 7.21 9.03
CA GLY A 41 10.85 6.95 10.09
C GLY A 41 10.13 8.21 10.60
N MET A 42 9.79 9.15 9.72
CA MET A 42 9.20 10.46 10.10
C MET A 42 7.84 10.77 9.44
N CYS A 43 7.43 10.06 8.39
CA CYS A 43 6.23 10.42 7.60
C CYS A 43 5.06 9.45 7.72
N ALA A 44 5.22 8.30 8.39
CA ALA A 44 4.19 7.25 8.49
C ALA A 44 3.67 6.64 7.16
N THR A 45 4.09 7.10 5.99
CA THR A 45 3.59 6.61 4.69
C THR A 45 4.04 5.20 4.28
N CYS A 46 4.72 4.49 5.17
CA CYS A 46 5.09 3.07 5.03
C CYS A 46 4.56 2.26 6.22
N HIS A 47 3.45 2.71 6.80
CA HIS A 47 2.84 2.08 7.96
C HIS A 47 2.24 0.73 7.58
N ILE A 48 2.47 -0.26 8.43
CA ILE A 48 2.01 -1.63 8.29
C ILE A 48 1.58 -2.17 9.65
N TYR A 49 0.84 -3.27 9.65
CA TYR A 49 0.56 -4.05 10.86
C TYR A 49 1.30 -5.38 10.80
N VAL A 50 1.98 -5.78 11.88
CA VAL A 50 2.69 -7.07 11.96
C VAL A 50 1.81 -8.08 12.68
N LYS A 51 1.22 -9.01 11.93
CA LYS A 51 0.30 -10.03 12.46
C LYS A 51 1.05 -11.16 13.16
N GLU A 52 2.18 -11.58 12.58
CA GLU A 52 3.02 -12.68 13.09
C GLU A 52 4.50 -12.34 12.91
N GLY A 53 5.35 -12.95 13.74
CA GLY A 53 6.80 -12.79 13.63
C GLY A 53 7.34 -11.46 14.18
N THR A 54 6.67 -10.85 15.16
CA THR A 54 7.16 -9.62 15.82
C THR A 54 8.55 -9.79 16.43
N ASP A 55 8.83 -10.95 17.01
CA ASP A 55 10.15 -11.30 17.56
C ASP A 55 11.22 -11.53 16.48
N SER A 56 10.77 -11.78 15.24
CA SER A 56 11.60 -11.91 14.05
C SER A 56 11.92 -10.56 13.39
N LEU A 57 11.60 -9.44 14.07
CA LEU A 57 11.90 -8.09 13.62
C LEU A 57 12.83 -7.37 14.60
N THR A 58 13.54 -6.36 14.11
CA THR A 58 14.26 -5.43 14.99
C THR A 58 13.29 -4.70 15.93
N PRO A 59 13.73 -4.39 17.17
CA PRO A 59 12.91 -3.65 18.12
C PRO A 59 12.54 -2.27 17.57
N ILE A 60 11.43 -1.75 18.08
CA ILE A 60 10.97 -0.41 17.72
C ILE A 60 11.99 0.64 18.18
N SER A 61 12.36 1.55 17.29
CA SER A 61 13.25 2.66 17.64
C SER A 61 12.47 3.80 18.30
N ARG A 62 13.13 4.64 19.11
CA ARG A 62 12.52 5.87 19.67
C ARG A 62 11.97 6.82 18.60
N ARG A 63 12.53 6.78 17.40
CA ARG A 63 12.08 7.63 16.29
C ARG A 63 10.81 7.07 15.66
N GLU A 64 10.80 5.77 15.41
CA GLU A 64 9.63 5.04 14.96
C GLU A 64 8.46 5.22 15.92
N GLN A 65 8.68 5.03 17.22
CA GLN A 65 7.67 5.18 18.26
C GLN A 65 7.01 6.57 18.25
N ARG A 66 7.81 7.64 18.24
CA ARG A 66 7.27 9.02 18.18
C ARG A 66 6.42 9.28 16.94
N THR A 67 6.80 8.72 15.81
CA THR A 67 6.01 8.84 14.57
C THR A 67 4.73 8.02 14.65
N LEU A 68 4.75 6.85 15.30
CA LEU A 68 3.55 6.03 15.48
C LEU A 68 2.54 6.64 16.47
N GLU A 69 3.01 7.35 17.50
CA GLU A 69 2.17 8.01 18.50
C GLU A 69 1.26 9.11 17.93
N VAL A 70 1.63 9.71 16.80
CA VAL A 70 0.85 10.78 16.16
C VAL A 70 -0.14 10.28 15.11
N ILE A 71 -0.17 8.97 14.82
CA ILE A 71 -1.06 8.36 13.83
C ILE A 71 -2.35 7.90 14.50
N THR A 72 -3.51 8.32 14.00
CA THR A 72 -4.82 7.94 14.54
C THR A 72 -5.17 6.46 14.32
N SER A 73 -4.71 5.85 13.24
CA SER A 73 -4.88 4.43 12.92
C SER A 73 -3.86 3.51 13.60
N CYS A 74 -3.05 4.03 14.53
CA CYS A 74 -2.01 3.23 15.19
C CYS A 74 -2.63 2.16 16.10
N LYS A 75 -2.09 0.94 16.01
CA LYS A 75 -2.43 -0.23 16.81
C LYS A 75 -1.15 -0.79 17.47
N PRO A 76 -1.25 -1.68 18.47
CA PRO A 76 -0.08 -2.27 19.11
C PRO A 76 0.85 -3.04 18.16
N ASP A 77 0.30 -3.57 17.08
CA ASP A 77 1.02 -4.29 16.01
C ASP A 77 1.51 -3.36 14.88
N SER A 78 1.32 -2.05 15.02
CA SER A 78 1.81 -1.06 14.05
C SER A 78 3.33 -1.02 14.00
N ARG A 79 3.87 -1.02 12.79
CA ARG A 79 5.29 -0.75 12.51
C ARG A 79 5.44 0.18 11.32
N LEU A 80 6.59 0.85 11.24
CA LEU A 80 7.01 1.53 10.01
C LEU A 80 7.87 0.55 9.21
N ALA A 81 7.42 0.14 8.03
CA ALA A 81 8.12 -0.87 7.21
C ALA A 81 9.57 -0.46 6.89
N CYS A 82 9.85 0.84 6.81
CA CYS A 82 11.22 1.33 6.59
C CYS A 82 12.17 1.12 7.79
N GLN A 83 11.64 1.01 9.01
CA GLN A 83 12.41 0.81 10.24
C GLN A 83 12.42 -0.66 10.70
N ALA A 84 11.40 -1.42 10.34
CA ALA A 84 11.28 -2.84 10.67
C ALA A 84 12.21 -3.68 9.77
N ARG A 85 13.25 -4.28 10.35
CA ARG A 85 14.19 -5.17 9.66
C ARG A 85 13.98 -6.61 10.06
N VAL A 86 14.09 -7.52 9.10
CA VAL A 86 13.80 -8.94 9.29
C VAL A 86 15.02 -9.71 9.81
N THR A 87 14.94 -10.15 11.06
CA THR A 87 15.99 -10.87 11.79
C THR A 87 15.72 -12.37 11.92
N GLY A 88 14.47 -12.82 11.76
CA GLY A 88 14.05 -14.22 11.78
C GLY A 88 12.99 -14.57 10.72
N GLU A 89 12.54 -15.81 10.70
CA GLU A 89 11.50 -16.30 9.78
C GLU A 89 10.07 -16.05 10.29
N GLY A 90 9.08 -16.27 9.43
CA GLY A 90 7.67 -16.31 9.81
C GLY A 90 7.03 -14.95 10.03
N VAL A 91 7.46 -13.93 9.28
CA VAL A 91 6.87 -12.59 9.39
C VAL A 91 5.64 -12.49 8.48
N VAL A 92 4.50 -12.16 9.09
CA VAL A 92 3.25 -11.86 8.36
C VAL A 92 2.88 -10.41 8.59
N VAL A 93 2.68 -9.69 7.48
CA VAL A 93 2.40 -8.26 7.46
C VAL A 93 1.03 -8.01 6.83
N GLU A 94 0.18 -7.28 7.52
CA GLU A 94 -1.08 -6.77 7.01
C GLU A 94 -0.91 -5.31 6.54
N LEU A 95 -1.39 -5.05 5.33
CA LEU A 95 -1.38 -3.75 4.68
C LEU A 95 -2.61 -2.93 5.13
N PRO A 96 -2.45 -1.67 5.58
CA PRO A 96 -3.59 -0.82 5.90
C PRO A 96 -4.47 -0.58 4.66
N PRO A 97 -5.81 -0.63 4.81
CA PRO A 97 -6.72 -0.44 3.68
C PRO A 97 -6.56 0.95 3.08
N GLY A 98 -6.47 1.02 1.74
CA GLY A 98 -6.39 2.28 0.99
C GLY A 98 -5.06 3.03 1.07
N MET A 99 -4.04 2.49 1.76
CA MET A 99 -2.72 3.14 1.86
C MET A 99 -1.80 2.82 0.67
N TYR A 100 -1.87 1.60 0.15
CA TYR A 100 -1.07 1.15 -0.99
C TYR A 100 -2.01 0.91 -2.16
N VAL A 101 -1.81 1.65 -3.25
CA VAL A 101 -2.64 1.56 -4.45
C VAL A 101 -1.77 1.01 -5.59
N ASN A 102 -2.10 -0.15 -6.12
CA ASN A 102 -1.53 -0.63 -7.37
C ASN A 102 -2.34 -0.03 -8.51
N SER A 103 -1.77 0.96 -9.20
CA SER A 103 -2.49 1.83 -10.16
C SER A 103 -3.18 1.12 -11.35
N LEU A 104 -2.95 -0.18 -11.55
CA LEU A 104 -3.63 -0.99 -12.56
C LEU A 104 -4.20 -2.33 -12.05
N GLN A 105 -3.55 -2.97 -11.06
CA GLN A 105 -3.93 -4.32 -10.59
C GLN A 105 -5.09 -4.31 -9.59
N ASP A 106 -5.26 -3.25 -8.80
CA ASP A 106 -6.35 -3.16 -7.82
C ASP A 106 -7.71 -3.09 -8.48
N ILE A 107 -7.76 -2.47 -9.66
CA ILE A 107 -8.95 -2.42 -10.49
C ILE A 107 -9.24 -3.81 -11.07
N GLU A 108 -8.24 -4.54 -11.57
CA GLU A 108 -8.44 -5.89 -12.10
C GLU A 108 -8.94 -6.89 -11.04
N ALA A 109 -8.54 -6.74 -9.78
CA ALA A 109 -9.03 -7.58 -8.68
C ALA A 109 -10.54 -7.41 -8.38
N LEU A 110 -11.13 -6.30 -8.83
CA LEU A 110 -12.57 -6.07 -8.77
C LEU A 110 -13.33 -6.80 -9.89
N VAL A 111 -12.66 -7.23 -10.96
CA VAL A 111 -13.29 -7.94 -12.08
C VAL A 111 -13.95 -9.22 -11.57
N GLY A 112 -15.23 -9.39 -11.90
CA GLY A 112 -16.04 -10.54 -11.48
C GLY A 112 -16.77 -10.35 -10.15
N ARG A 113 -16.53 -9.26 -9.41
CA ARG A 113 -17.32 -8.89 -8.22
C ARG A 113 -18.50 -8.00 -8.60
N ARG A 114 -19.49 -7.89 -7.72
CA ARG A 114 -20.54 -6.87 -7.82
C ARG A 114 -20.08 -5.60 -7.12
N ALA A 115 -20.30 -4.45 -7.74
CA ALA A 115 -19.98 -3.16 -7.15
C ALA A 115 -20.84 -2.93 -5.90
N GLU A 116 -20.21 -2.62 -4.77
CA GLU A 116 -20.91 -2.30 -3.51
C GLU A 116 -21.47 -0.87 -3.53
N THR A 117 -20.91 0.00 -4.36
CA THR A 117 -21.35 1.39 -4.58
C THR A 117 -21.12 1.77 -6.05
N ASN A 118 -21.65 2.92 -6.47
CA ASN A 118 -21.39 3.46 -7.81
C ASN A 118 -19.88 3.71 -7.99
N LEU A 119 -19.26 2.97 -8.90
CA LEU A 119 -17.88 3.18 -9.29
C LEU A 119 -17.82 4.35 -10.27
N LEU A 120 -17.10 5.40 -9.91
CA LEU A 120 -16.97 6.62 -10.73
C LEU A 120 -15.64 6.64 -11.48
N HIS A 121 -15.64 7.25 -12.65
CA HIS A 121 -14.42 7.54 -13.39
C HIS A 121 -13.64 8.64 -12.65
N PRO A 122 -12.34 8.44 -12.33
CA PRO A 122 -11.57 9.36 -11.49
C PRO A 122 -11.36 10.74 -12.12
N ILE A 123 -11.38 10.84 -13.46
CA ILE A 123 -11.21 12.09 -14.20
C ILE A 123 -12.55 12.77 -14.55
N THR A 124 -13.49 12.04 -15.17
CA THR A 124 -14.74 12.63 -15.67
C THR A 124 -15.86 12.66 -14.63
N GLY A 125 -15.74 11.90 -13.53
CA GLY A 125 -16.82 11.73 -12.55
C GLY A 125 -18.03 10.93 -13.05
N ALA A 126 -17.98 10.40 -14.27
CA ALA A 126 -19.06 9.61 -14.84
C ALA A 126 -19.19 8.25 -14.12
N VAL A 127 -20.42 7.75 -13.99
CA VAL A 127 -20.68 6.42 -13.44
C VAL A 127 -20.19 5.36 -14.43
N LEU A 128 -19.23 4.53 -14.00
CA LEU A 128 -18.67 3.43 -14.78
C LEU A 128 -19.35 2.10 -14.49
N VAL A 129 -19.63 1.84 -13.22
CA VAL A 129 -20.36 0.65 -12.78
C VAL A 129 -21.37 1.10 -11.74
N GLU A 130 -22.65 0.89 -12.04
CA GLU A 130 -23.70 1.13 -11.04
C GLU A 130 -23.60 0.13 -9.90
N GLU A 131 -24.04 0.56 -8.72
CA GLU A 131 -24.20 -0.30 -7.55
C GLU A 131 -24.93 -1.61 -7.91
N GLY A 132 -24.39 -2.72 -7.42
CA GLY A 132 -24.91 -4.06 -7.65
C GLY A 132 -24.58 -4.68 -9.01
N LYS A 133 -24.03 -3.94 -9.99
CA LYS A 133 -23.65 -4.50 -11.30
C LYS A 133 -22.31 -5.24 -11.24
N LEU A 134 -22.17 -6.23 -12.11
CA LEU A 134 -20.94 -7.03 -12.22
C LEU A 134 -19.84 -6.20 -12.88
N ILE A 135 -18.71 -6.09 -12.19
CA ILE A 135 -17.55 -5.35 -12.67
C ILE A 135 -16.86 -6.20 -13.73
N THR A 136 -16.83 -5.70 -14.97
CA THR A 136 -16.23 -6.41 -16.11
C THR A 136 -14.89 -5.79 -16.52
N ARG A 137 -14.00 -6.62 -17.06
CA ARG A 137 -12.69 -6.16 -17.54
C ARG A 137 -12.80 -5.11 -18.66
N SER A 138 -13.88 -5.12 -19.46
CA SER A 138 -14.13 -4.10 -20.49
C SER A 138 -14.48 -2.73 -19.90
N MET A 139 -15.32 -2.69 -18.84
CA MET A 139 -15.66 -1.44 -18.13
C MET A 139 -14.44 -0.81 -17.46
N LEU A 140 -13.52 -1.65 -16.96
CA LEU A 140 -12.29 -1.17 -16.33
C LEU A 140 -11.21 -0.77 -17.35
N ARG A 141 -11.21 -1.31 -18.56
CA ARG A 141 -10.33 -0.81 -19.64
C ARG A 141 -10.66 0.64 -20.03
N GLN A 142 -11.92 1.06 -19.89
CA GLN A 142 -12.30 2.47 -20.09
C GLN A 142 -11.65 3.40 -19.06
N LEU A 143 -11.26 2.90 -17.87
CA LEU A 143 -10.42 3.64 -16.91
C LEU A 143 -8.97 3.73 -17.40
N ALA A 144 -8.42 2.61 -17.89
CA ALA A 144 -7.01 2.50 -18.27
C ALA A 144 -6.62 3.37 -19.47
N ASP A 145 -7.52 3.55 -20.44
CA ASP A 145 -7.26 4.39 -21.62
C ASP A 145 -7.10 5.88 -21.26
N THR A 146 -7.59 6.31 -20.09
CA THR A 146 -7.46 7.70 -19.60
C THR A 146 -6.48 7.81 -18.41
N ALA A 147 -6.09 6.70 -17.77
CA ALA A 147 -5.28 6.67 -16.54
C ALA A 147 -3.78 6.94 -16.75
N THR A 148 -3.30 7.18 -17.97
CA THR A 148 -1.90 7.56 -18.22
C THR A 148 -1.57 8.99 -17.75
N PHE A 149 -2.54 9.75 -17.25
CA PHE A 149 -2.32 11.12 -16.81
C PHE A 149 -1.73 11.18 -15.40
N LYS A 150 -0.44 11.55 -15.30
CA LYS A 150 0.27 11.81 -14.05
C LYS A 150 -0.45 12.91 -13.26
N VAL A 151 -0.96 12.56 -12.07
CA VAL A 151 -1.56 13.49 -11.09
C VAL A 151 -0.62 14.65 -10.71
N GLY A 152 0.69 14.51 -10.91
CA GLY A 152 1.69 15.56 -10.67
C GLY A 152 1.59 16.80 -11.58
N GLU A 153 0.99 16.71 -12.76
CA GLU A 153 0.95 17.85 -13.69
C GLU A 153 -0.13 18.88 -13.35
N TYR A 154 -1.21 18.48 -12.65
CA TYR A 154 -2.32 19.38 -12.33
C TYR A 154 -1.95 20.41 -11.24
N TYR A 155 -1.11 20.03 -10.27
CA TYR A 155 -0.65 20.95 -9.23
C TYR A 155 0.30 22.04 -9.75
N THR A 156 0.91 21.84 -10.92
CA THR A 156 1.85 22.83 -11.48
C THR A 156 1.13 24.00 -12.17
N GLN A 157 -0.14 23.82 -12.56
CA GLN A 157 -0.91 24.90 -13.22
C GLN A 157 -1.74 25.76 -12.27
N SER A 158 -2.04 25.31 -11.04
CA SER A 158 -2.80 26.11 -10.07
C SER A 158 -1.97 27.15 -9.29
N SER A 159 -0.66 27.24 -9.53
CA SER A 159 0.23 28.24 -8.89
C SER A 159 0.52 29.47 -9.76
N LYS A 160 -0.16 29.63 -10.89
CA LYS A 160 -0.20 30.88 -11.66
C LYS A 160 -1.65 31.27 -11.94
N ALA A 161 -2.31 31.80 -10.94
CA ALA A 161 -3.42 32.72 -11.07
C ALA A 161 -3.22 33.87 -10.08
#